data_AF-A0A497PME0-F1
#
_entry.id   AF-A0A497PME0-F1
#
_cell.length_a   1.000
_cell.length_b   1.000
_cell.length_c   1.000
_cell.angle_alpha   90.00
_cell.angle_beta   90.00
_cell.angle_gamma   90.00
#
_symmetry.space_group_name_H-M   'P 1'
#
loop_
_entity.id
_entity.type
_entity.pdbx_description
1 polymer ?
#
loop_
_entity_poly.entity_id
_entity_poly.type
_entity_poly.pdbx_seq_one_letter_code
_entity_poly.pdbx_strand_id
1 'polypeptide(L)'
;MSQASVKVPEGYVKVFQRPKSLSENRFTYCPGCHHGIIARLIAEAIDELGIQERTVGIAPVGCAVFLYRFYRCDFVQAAHGRACAVATGLKRANP
;
A
#
# COMPACT_ATOMS: atom_id res chain seq x y z
N MET A 1 -0.12 7.77 -15.42
CA MET A 1 0.97 7.24 -16.25
C MET A 1 0.88 5.75 -16.10
N SER A 2 0.14 5.12 -17.01
CA SER A 2 0.01 3.67 -17.10
C SER A 2 1.41 3.06 -17.05
N GLN A 3 1.54 1.93 -16.34
CA GLN A 3 2.75 1.12 -16.37
C GLN A 3 3.26 1.01 -17.81
N ALA A 4 4.37 1.67 -18.11
CA ALA A 4 5.03 1.47 -19.39
C ALA A 4 5.45 0.01 -19.40
N SER A 5 4.80 -0.82 -20.22
CA SER A 5 5.14 -2.20 -20.46
C SER A 5 6.46 -2.24 -21.23
N VAL A 6 7.55 -1.91 -20.56
CA VAL A 6 8.89 -2.05 -21.11
C VAL A 6 9.13 -3.56 -21.24
N LYS A 7 9.17 -4.04 -22.48
CA LYS A 7 9.58 -5.42 -22.76
C LYS A 7 11.04 -5.56 -22.34
N VAL A 8 11.30 -6.48 -21.42
CA VAL A 8 12.67 -6.76 -20.96
C VAL A 8 13.41 -7.44 -22.11
N PRO A 9 14.58 -6.92 -22.54
CA PRO A 9 15.36 -7.54 -23.60
C PRO A 9 15.76 -8.98 -23.26
N GLU A 10 15.95 -9.80 -24.29
CA GLU A 10 16.38 -11.18 -24.14
C GLU A 10 17.75 -11.24 -23.44
N GLY A 11 17.89 -12.10 -22.43
CA GLY A 11 19.08 -12.18 -21.58
C GLY A 11 19.09 -11.26 -20.34
N TYR A 12 18.05 -10.45 -20.12
CA TYR A 12 17.92 -9.59 -18.94
C TYR A 12 16.79 -10.03 -18.00
N VAL A 13 16.94 -9.77 -16.71
CA VAL A 13 15.92 -10.06 -15.68
C VAL A 13 15.28 -8.76 -15.18
N LYS A 14 13.95 -8.78 -15.02
CA LYS A 14 13.22 -7.65 -14.42
C LYS A 14 13.48 -7.59 -12.91
N VAL A 15 14.38 -6.72 -12.48
CA VAL A 15 14.70 -6.53 -11.04
C VAL A 15 13.79 -5.55 -10.33
N PHE A 16 13.01 -4.76 -11.07
CA PHE A 16 12.18 -3.71 -10.49
C PHE A 16 10.84 -3.62 -11.23
N GLN A 17 9.77 -3.60 -10.44
CA GLN A 17 8.43 -3.35 -10.94
C GLN A 17 7.59 -2.64 -9.89
N ARG A 18 6.48 -2.02 -10.31
CA ARG A 18 5.49 -1.50 -9.37
C ARG A 18 4.82 -2.70 -8.68
N PRO A 19 4.68 -2.69 -7.34
CA PRO A 19 3.94 -3.73 -6.63
C PRO A 19 2.49 -3.78 -7.13
N LYS A 20 1.94 -4.98 -7.30
CA LYS A 20 0.57 -5.21 -7.73
C LYS A 20 -0.43 -4.68 -6.72
N SER A 21 -0.11 -4.78 -5.43
CA SER A 21 -0.93 -4.24 -4.33
C SER A 21 -0.96 -2.72 -4.26
N LEU A 22 -0.14 -2.01 -5.05
CA LEU A 22 -0.14 -0.56 -5.11
C LEU A 22 -0.98 -0.07 -6.31
N SER A 23 -1.94 0.81 -6.06
CA SER A 23 -2.77 1.46 -7.08
C SER A 23 -1.95 2.31 -8.05
N GLU A 24 -2.54 2.77 -9.16
CA GLU A 24 -1.88 3.68 -10.11
C GLU A 24 -1.91 5.15 -9.66
N ASN A 25 -2.46 5.44 -8.48
CA ASN A 25 -2.54 6.81 -7.96
C ASN A 25 -1.15 7.34 -7.62
N ARG A 26 -0.91 8.61 -7.96
CA ARG A 26 0.30 9.32 -7.56
C ARG A 26 0.24 9.62 -6.07
N PHE A 27 1.36 9.45 -5.38
CA PHE A 27 1.48 9.88 -4.00
C PHE A 27 1.34 11.39 -3.87
N THR A 28 0.61 11.83 -2.85
CA THR A 28 0.43 13.24 -2.48
C THR A 28 1.47 13.72 -1.45
N TYR A 29 2.48 12.89 -1.17
CA TYR A 29 3.52 13.18 -0.18
C TYR A 29 4.55 14.17 -0.71
N CYS A 30 5.15 14.93 0.21
CA CYS A 30 6.24 15.84 -0.11
C CYS A 30 7.44 15.10 -0.71
N PRO A 31 8.18 15.72 -1.66
CA PRO A 31 9.42 15.15 -2.17
C PRO A 31 10.43 14.95 -1.02
N GLY A 32 11.10 13.79 -1.01
CA GLY A 32 12.02 13.41 0.07
C GLY A 32 11.36 12.80 1.30
N CYS A 33 10.02 12.80 1.41
CA CYS A 33 9.34 12.19 2.52
C CYS A 33 9.26 10.65 2.36
N HIS A 34 9.57 9.91 3.43
CA HIS A 34 9.65 8.45 3.37
C HIS A 34 8.29 7.72 3.26
N HIS A 35 7.16 8.42 3.40
CA HIS A 35 5.84 7.79 3.29
C HIS A 35 5.65 7.06 1.95
N GLY A 36 6.18 7.59 0.84
CA GLY A 36 6.10 6.92 -0.46
C GLY A 36 6.95 5.63 -0.54
N ILE A 37 8.13 5.64 0.10
CA ILE A 37 9.01 4.47 0.17
C ILE A 37 8.38 3.41 1.07
N ILE A 38 7.93 3.79 2.26
CA ILE A 38 7.23 2.88 3.19
C ILE A 38 6.00 2.28 2.53
N ALA A 39 5.22 3.10 1.80
CA ALA A 39 4.02 2.61 1.13
C ALA A 39 4.34 1.50 0.11
N ARG A 40 5.42 1.69 -0.65
CA ARG A 40 5.93 0.68 -1.59
C ARG A 40 6.38 -0.59 -0.87
N LEU A 41 7.20 -0.49 0.16
CA LEU A 41 7.74 -1.65 0.89
C LEU A 41 6.62 -2.51 1.48
N ILE A 42 5.58 -1.88 2.03
CA ILE A 42 4.40 -2.60 2.52
C ILE A 42 3.67 -3.29 1.36
N ALA A 43 3.54 -2.66 0.19
CA ALA A 43 2.91 -3.29 -0.97
C ALA A 43 3.70 -4.49 -1.50
N GLU A 44 5.04 -4.39 -1.51
CA GLU A 44 5.94 -5.51 -1.86
C GLU A 44 5.75 -6.67 -0.88
N ALA A 45 5.72 -6.40 0.43
CA ALA A 45 5.46 -7.42 1.44
C ALA A 45 4.07 -8.09 1.28
N ILE A 46 3.02 -7.32 0.98
CA ILE A 46 1.67 -7.87 0.72
C ILE A 46 1.70 -8.81 -0.50
N ASP A 47 2.38 -8.40 -1.57
CA ASP A 47 2.50 -9.20 -2.80
C ASP A 47 3.32 -10.47 -2.57
N GLU A 48 4.45 -10.39 -1.87
CA GLU A 48 5.33 -11.52 -1.55
C GLU A 48 4.61 -12.56 -0.68
N LEU A 49 3.80 -12.11 0.26
CA LEU A 49 2.98 -12.98 1.11
C LEU A 49 1.72 -13.50 0.40
N GLY A 50 1.35 -12.94 -0.75
CA GLY A 50 0.14 -13.32 -1.49
C GLY A 50 -1.16 -13.02 -0.75
N ILE A 51 -1.18 -11.96 0.08
CA ILE A 51 -2.30 -11.67 1.01
C ILE A 51 -3.17 -10.48 0.60
N GLN A 52 -3.06 -9.96 -0.62
CA GLN A 52 -3.76 -8.75 -1.06
C GLN A 52 -5.28 -8.81 -0.79
N GLU A 53 -5.95 -9.90 -1.18
CA GLU A 53 -7.40 -10.10 -1.07
C GLU A 53 -7.90 -10.34 0.38
N ARG A 54 -6.98 -10.51 1.33
CA ARG A 54 -7.28 -10.72 2.76
C ARG A 54 -6.61 -9.68 3.66
N THR A 55 -6.17 -8.57 3.08
CA THR A 55 -5.56 -7.46 3.80
C THR A 55 -6.55 -6.32 3.91
N VAL A 56 -6.71 -5.77 5.11
CA VAL A 56 -7.43 -4.53 5.35
C VAL A 56 -6.51 -3.57 6.08
N GLY A 57 -6.33 -2.36 5.55
CA GLY A 57 -5.51 -1.33 6.15
C GLY A 57 -6.29 -0.40 7.08
N ILE A 58 -5.62 0.19 8.06
CA ILE A 58 -6.22 1.23 8.91
C ILE A 58 -5.50 2.55 8.65
N ALA A 59 -6.21 3.54 8.12
CA ALA A 59 -5.66 4.85 7.78
C ALA A 59 -5.75 5.80 9.00
N PRO A 60 -4.62 6.20 9.62
CA PRO A 60 -4.63 7.15 10.72
C PRO A 60 -4.79 8.59 10.24
N VAL A 61 -5.23 9.50 11.11
CA VAL A 61 -5.18 10.95 10.83
C VAL A 61 -3.72 11.42 10.77
N GLY A 62 -3.34 12.07 9.66
CA GLY A 62 -2.00 12.59 9.37
C GLY A 62 -1.68 12.49 7.88
N CYS A 63 -0.45 12.75 7.46
CA CYS A 63 -0.07 12.58 6.04
C CYS A 63 -0.37 11.15 5.55
N ALA A 64 -0.05 10.14 6.36
CA ALA A 64 -0.32 8.72 6.08
C ALA A 64 -1.81 8.37 5.92
N VAL A 65 -2.74 9.28 6.18
CA VAL A 65 -4.17 9.04 5.97
C VAL A 65 -4.45 8.61 4.54
N PHE A 66 -3.72 9.14 3.56
CA PHE A 66 -3.98 8.87 2.15
C PHE A 66 -3.64 7.45 1.68
N LEU A 67 -3.08 6.59 2.55
CA LEU A 67 -2.77 5.20 2.20
C LEU A 67 -3.98 4.45 1.61
N TYR A 68 -5.21 4.73 2.05
CA TYR A 68 -6.42 4.13 1.46
C TYR A 68 -6.61 4.43 -0.04
N ARG A 69 -5.97 5.47 -0.57
CA ARG A 69 -5.98 5.78 -2.01
C ARG A 69 -4.90 5.04 -2.78
N PHE A 70 -3.88 4.57 -2.08
CA PHE A 70 -2.65 4.12 -2.71
C PHE A 70 -2.53 2.62 -2.84
N TYR A 71 -3.26 1.84 -2.04
CA TYR A 71 -3.28 0.38 -2.15
C TYR A 71 -4.53 -0.14 -2.85
N ARG A 72 -4.43 -1.36 -3.36
CA ARG A 72 -5.53 -2.15 -3.93
C ARG A 72 -6.05 -3.14 -2.89
N CYS A 73 -6.35 -2.65 -1.70
CA CYS A 73 -7.03 -3.37 -0.63
C CYS A 73 -7.94 -2.41 0.13
N ASP A 74 -8.86 -2.95 0.93
CA ASP A 74 -9.82 -2.14 1.67
C ASP A 74 -9.17 -1.43 2.85
N PHE A 75 -9.71 -0.26 3.20
CA PHE A 75 -9.20 0.55 4.32
C PHE A 75 -10.32 1.11 5.18
N VAL A 76 -10.03 1.23 6.48
CA VAL A 76 -10.86 1.98 7.44
C VAL A 76 -10.10 3.21 7.91
N GLN A 77 -10.70 4.40 7.75
CA GLN A 77 -10.14 5.63 8.32
C GLN A 77 -10.47 5.68 9.82
N ALA A 78 -9.44 5.82 10.65
CA ALA A 78 -9.60 5.91 12.10
C ALA A 78 -9.50 7.37 12.59
N ALA A 79 -10.19 7.67 13.69
CA ALA A 79 -10.00 8.92 14.41
C ALA A 79 -8.54 9.09 14.87
N HIS A 80 -8.12 10.34 15.10
CA HIS A 80 -6.74 10.64 15.49
C HIS A 80 -6.34 9.86 16.76
N GLY A 81 -5.19 9.17 16.70
CA GLY A 81 -4.69 8.32 17.79
C GLY A 81 -5.46 7.01 18.01
N ARG A 82 -6.44 6.65 17.16
CA ARG A 82 -7.30 5.45 17.36
C ARG A 82 -7.07 4.31 16.36
N ALA A 83 -6.09 4.43 15.46
CA ALA A 83 -5.83 3.40 14.44
C ALA A 83 -5.64 2.00 15.02
N CYS A 84 -4.83 1.84 16.08
CA CYS A 84 -4.62 0.54 16.72
C CYS A 84 -5.90 -0.02 17.36
N ALA A 85 -6.73 0.83 17.98
CA ALA A 85 -7.99 0.41 18.58
C ALA A 85 -8.97 -0.11 17.52
N VAL A 86 -9.08 0.59 16.38
CA VAL A 86 -9.88 0.16 15.24
C VAL A 86 -9.33 -1.15 14.65
N ALA A 87 -8.01 -1.27 14.49
CA ALA A 87 -7.36 -2.48 14.00
C ALA A 87 -7.69 -3.70 14.88
N THR A 88 -7.60 -3.54 16.21
CA THR A 88 -7.96 -4.59 17.17
C THR A 88 -9.43 -4.99 17.05
N GLY A 89 -10.34 -4.01 16.94
CA GLY A 89 -11.76 -4.28 16.75
C GLY A 89 -12.03 -5.07 15.46
N LEU A 90 -11.46 -4.63 14.35
CA LEU A 90 -11.61 -5.29 13.05
C LEU A 90 -11.10 -6.74 13.09
N LYS A 91 -9.89 -6.95 13.63
CA LYS A 91 -9.29 -8.29 13.71
C LYS A 91 -10.09 -9.24 14.62
N ARG A 92 -10.74 -8.72 15.67
CA ARG A 92 -11.61 -9.51 16.55
C ARG A 92 -12.96 -9.81 15.92
N ALA A 93 -13.47 -8.94 15.06
CA ALA A 93 -14.74 -9.13 14.37
C ALA A 93 -14.64 -10.13 13.21
N ASN A 94 -13.51 -10.15 12.49
CA ASN A 94 -13.24 -11.08 11.40
C ASN A 94 -11.78 -11.60 11.47
N PRO A 95 -11.54 -12.72 12.19
CA PRO A 95 -10.21 -13.23 12.49
C PRO A 95 -9.50 -13.92 11.31
#